data_AF-A0A661P8B3-F1
#
_entry.id   AF-A0A661P8B3-F1
#
_cell.length_a   1.000
_cell.length_b   1.000
_cell.length_c   1.000
_cell.angle_alpha   90.00
_cell.angle_beta   90.00
_cell.angle_gamma   90.00
#
_symmetry.space_group_name_H-M   'P 1'
#
loop_
_entity.id
_entity.type
_entity.pdbx_description
1 polymer ?
#
loop_
_entity_poly.entity_id
_entity_poly.type
_entity_poly.pdbx_seq_one_letter_code
_entity_poly.pdbx_strand_id
1 'polypeptide(L)'
;MATREHFLSRLLELPRIQDPDVRRGVFRQTIAALGLAESAGGPMALAGVDPKALRRSIQSVAADGLLEDLDFIAPAAGAVALYQIASALPLGSERRIIGRKVLTYLYKGNAETFACLAASMALGS
;
A
#
# COMPACT_ATOMS: atom_id res chain seq x y z
N MET A 1 -7.29 -5.53 16.95
CA MET A 1 -5.90 -5.03 17.00
C MET A 1 -4.90 -5.95 16.31
N ALA A 2 -4.99 -7.29 16.46
CA ALA A 2 -4.04 -8.26 15.90
C ALA A 2 -3.78 -8.18 14.37
N THR A 3 -4.81 -7.88 13.57
CA THR A 3 -4.71 -7.84 12.10
C THR A 3 -3.84 -6.70 11.59
N ARG A 4 -3.89 -5.53 12.24
CA ARG A 4 -3.07 -4.36 11.88
C ARG A 4 -1.59 -4.67 12.10
N GLU A 5 -1.25 -5.09 13.32
CA GLU A 5 0.12 -5.42 13.72
C GLU A 5 0.73 -6.51 12.83
N HIS A 6 -0.08 -7.48 12.40
CA HIS A 6 0.33 -8.52 11.47
C HIS A 6 0.72 -7.95 10.09
N PHE A 7 -0.07 -7.07 9.49
CA PHE A 7 0.29 -6.47 8.20
C PHE A 7 1.51 -5.54 8.31
N LEU A 8 1.62 -4.83 9.44
CA LEU A 8 2.77 -3.99 9.73
C LEU A 8 4.05 -4.80 9.84
N SER A 9 4.04 -5.89 10.60
CA SER A 9 5.25 -6.72 10.75
C SER A 9 5.71 -7.28 9.41
N ARG A 10 4.78 -7.78 8.60
CA ARG A 10 5.08 -8.37 7.29
C ARG A 10 5.60 -7.36 6.28
N LEU A 11 5.05 -6.15 6.24
CA LEU A 11 5.55 -5.08 5.37
C LEU A 11 6.97 -4.66 5.75
N LEU A 12 7.23 -4.47 7.05
CA LEU A 12 8.52 -3.99 7.55
C LEU A 12 9.64 -5.03 7.49
N GLU A 13 9.29 -6.30 7.31
CA GLU A 13 10.21 -7.42 7.10
C GLU A 13 10.76 -7.50 5.68
N LEU A 14 10.12 -6.86 4.68
CA LEU A 14 10.48 -6.98 3.26
C LEU A 14 11.98 -6.76 2.97
N PRO A 15 12.68 -5.76 3.55
CA PRO A 15 14.11 -5.56 3.31
C PRO A 15 15.02 -6.69 3.82
N ARG A 16 14.52 -7.55 4.72
CA ARG A 16 15.28 -8.66 5.31
C ARG A 16 15.13 -9.96 4.53
N ILE A 17 14.12 -10.05 3.67
CA ILE A 17 13.87 -11.22 2.84
C ILE A 17 14.83 -11.17 1.66
N GLN A 18 15.75 -12.14 1.57
CA GLN A 18 16.75 -12.17 0.50
C GLN A 18 16.19 -12.75 -0.80
N ASP A 19 15.36 -13.79 -0.68
CA ASP A 19 14.70 -14.45 -1.81
C ASP A 19 13.64 -13.52 -2.46
N PRO A 20 13.81 -13.11 -3.74
CA PRO A 20 12.88 -12.23 -4.43
C PRO A 20 11.47 -12.81 -4.59
N ASP A 21 11.33 -14.13 -4.76
CA ASP A 21 10.03 -14.77 -4.96
C ASP A 21 9.25 -14.82 -3.64
N VAL A 22 9.95 -15.10 -2.53
CA VAL A 22 9.36 -14.99 -1.19
C VAL A 22 8.96 -13.55 -0.91
N ARG A 23 9.82 -12.58 -1.22
CA ARG A 23 9.55 -11.15 -1.01
C ARG A 23 8.34 -10.68 -1.81
N ARG A 24 8.21 -11.12 -3.07
CA ARG A 24 7.01 -10.92 -3.91
C ARG A 24 5.77 -11.49 -3.24
N GLY A 25 5.83 -12.73 -2.75
CA GLY A 25 4.71 -13.36 -2.05
C GLY A 25 4.25 -12.56 -0.81
N VAL A 26 5.20 -12.14 0.02
CA VAL A 26 4.90 -11.31 1.21
C VAL A 26 4.31 -9.96 0.82
N PHE A 27 4.88 -9.31 -0.20
CA PHE A 27 4.37 -8.05 -0.72
C PHE A 27 2.92 -8.19 -1.21
N ARG A 28 2.64 -9.19 -2.05
CA ARG A 28 1.29 -9.42 -2.60
C ARG A 28 0.26 -9.67 -1.51
N GLN A 29 0.59 -10.49 -0.51
CA GLN A 29 -0.27 -10.72 0.67
C GLN A 29 -0.56 -9.44 1.43
N THR A 30 0.49 -8.65 1.68
CA THR A 30 0.38 -7.40 2.44
C THR A 30 -0.44 -6.35 1.68
N ILE A 31 -0.23 -6.22 0.37
CA ILE A 31 -1.00 -5.28 -0.46
C ILE A 31 -2.47 -5.68 -0.57
N ALA A 32 -2.76 -6.96 -0.78
CA ALA A 32 -4.15 -7.45 -0.80
C ALA A 32 -4.86 -7.17 0.52
N ALA A 33 -4.18 -7.42 1.64
CA ALA A 33 -4.66 -7.12 2.96
C ALA A 33 -4.95 -5.63 3.20
N LEU A 34 -4.04 -4.74 2.76
CA LEU A 34 -4.25 -3.29 2.84
C LEU A 34 -5.47 -2.86 2.03
N GLY A 35 -5.66 -3.43 0.83
CA GLY A 35 -6.81 -3.13 -0.04
C GLY A 35 -8.16 -3.57 0.53
N LEU A 36 -8.19 -4.54 1.44
CA LEU A 36 -9.41 -5.02 2.10
C LEU A 36 -9.76 -4.26 3.38
N ALA A 37 -8.81 -3.54 3.98
CA ALA A 37 -8.95 -2.98 5.33
C ALA A 37 -9.99 -1.83 5.44
N GLU A 38 -10.46 -1.27 4.33
CA GLU A 38 -11.31 -0.07 4.33
C GLU A 38 -12.82 -0.31 4.39
N SER A 39 -13.31 -1.52 4.13
CA SER A 39 -14.75 -1.77 4.11
C SER A 39 -15.45 -1.56 5.48
N ALA A 40 -14.68 -1.32 6.57
CA ALA A 40 -15.18 -1.28 7.95
C ALA A 40 -15.10 0.08 8.66
N GLY A 41 -14.75 1.18 7.98
CA GLY A 41 -14.78 2.53 8.59
C GLY A 41 -13.78 2.77 9.73
N GLY A 42 -12.64 2.08 9.71
CA GLY A 42 -11.57 2.22 10.70
C GLY A 42 -10.41 3.11 10.23
N PRO A 43 -9.53 3.54 11.15
CA PRO A 43 -8.35 4.34 10.79
C PRO A 43 -7.39 3.55 9.91
N MET A 44 -6.71 4.24 8.98
CA MET A 44 -5.79 3.66 8.00
C MET A 44 -4.83 2.66 8.63
N ALA A 45 -4.59 1.53 7.95
CA ALA A 45 -3.81 0.43 8.52
C ALA A 45 -2.37 0.82 8.84
N LEU A 46 -1.80 1.78 8.09
CA LEU A 46 -0.42 2.24 8.24
C LEU A 46 -0.27 3.50 9.13
N ALA A 47 -1.33 3.92 9.83
CA ALA A 47 -1.23 5.03 10.77
C ALA A 47 -0.27 4.70 11.93
N GLY A 48 0.69 5.57 12.20
CA GLY A 48 1.65 5.42 13.32
C GLY A 48 2.86 4.53 13.02
N VAL A 49 3.03 4.03 11.80
CA VAL A 49 4.21 3.26 11.38
C VAL A 49 5.45 4.15 11.31
N ASP A 50 6.63 3.62 11.70
CA ASP A 50 7.91 4.32 11.50
C ASP A 50 8.11 4.65 10.00
N PRO A 51 8.05 5.94 9.62
CA PRO A 51 8.11 6.34 8.21
C PRO A 51 9.44 5.95 7.54
N LYS A 52 10.53 5.84 8.31
CA LYS A 52 11.84 5.43 7.78
C LYS A 52 11.89 3.93 7.49
N ALA A 53 11.31 3.11 8.37
CA ALA A 53 11.21 1.67 8.14
C ALA A 53 10.29 1.32 6.97
N LEU A 54 9.16 2.03 6.86
CA LEU A 54 8.28 1.93 5.70
C LEU A 54 9.01 2.29 4.42
N ARG A 55 9.73 3.42 4.39
CA ARG A 55 10.52 3.85 3.22
C ARG A 55 11.51 2.77 2.77
N ARG A 56 12.26 2.14 3.69
CA ARG A 56 13.20 1.05 3.34
C ARG A 56 12.48 -0.12 2.66
N SER A 57 11.30 -0.48 3.16
CA SER A 57 10.48 -1.57 2.61
C SER A 57 9.95 -1.24 1.22
N ILE A 58 9.53 0.02 1.01
CA ILE A 58 9.12 0.51 -0.31
C ILE A 58 10.29 0.55 -1.29
N GLN A 59 11.49 0.95 -0.84
CA GLN A 59 12.70 0.94 -1.68
C GLN A 59 13.07 -0.47 -2.14
N SER A 60 12.98 -1.48 -1.27
CA SER A 60 13.27 -2.86 -1.66
C SER A 60 12.30 -3.38 -2.72
N VAL A 61 10.99 -3.16 -2.55
CA VAL A 61 10.00 -3.68 -3.52
C VAL A 61 9.94 -2.85 -4.81
N ALA A 62 10.31 -1.57 -4.75
CA ALA A 62 10.49 -0.75 -5.95
C ALA A 62 11.67 -1.22 -6.79
N ALA A 63 12.78 -1.61 -6.17
CA ALA A 63 13.94 -2.17 -6.87
C ALA A 63 13.61 -3.47 -7.61
N ASP A 64 12.63 -4.24 -7.10
CA ASP A 64 12.14 -5.48 -7.71
C ASP A 64 11.02 -5.27 -8.74
N GLY A 65 10.58 -4.03 -8.97
CA GLY A 65 9.45 -3.72 -9.88
C GLY A 65 8.08 -4.17 -9.38
N LEU A 66 7.93 -4.43 -8.08
CA LEU A 66 6.67 -4.95 -7.52
C LEU A 66 5.59 -3.88 -7.39
N LEU A 67 5.95 -2.59 -7.40
CA LEU A 67 4.97 -1.49 -7.39
C LEU A 67 4.23 -1.36 -8.74
N GLU A 68 4.68 -2.08 -9.76
CA GLU A 68 4.07 -2.18 -11.09
C GLU A 68 3.24 -3.48 -11.23
N ASP A 69 3.53 -4.50 -10.42
CA ASP A 69 2.90 -5.82 -10.46
C ASP A 69 1.70 -5.92 -9.51
N LEU A 70 0.63 -5.19 -9.83
CA LEU A 70 -0.61 -5.16 -9.04
C LEU A 70 -1.83 -5.77 -9.74
N ASP A 71 -1.66 -6.32 -10.94
CA ASP A 71 -2.77 -6.90 -11.74
C ASP A 71 -3.39 -8.16 -11.10
N PHE A 72 -2.78 -8.68 -10.04
CA PHE A 72 -3.28 -9.83 -9.27
C PHE A 72 -4.42 -9.48 -8.29
N ILE A 73 -4.73 -8.19 -8.09
CA ILE A 73 -5.85 -7.73 -7.25
C ILE A 73 -6.76 -6.75 -8.00
N ALA A 74 -7.99 -6.60 -7.51
CA ALA A 74 -8.95 -5.66 -8.08
C ALA A 74 -8.39 -4.22 -8.07
N PRO A 75 -8.63 -3.41 -9.12
CA PRO A 75 -8.06 -2.07 -9.21
C PRO A 75 -8.39 -1.16 -8.03
N ALA A 76 -9.61 -1.22 -7.51
CA ALA A 76 -10.02 -0.47 -6.33
C ALA A 76 -9.18 -0.83 -5.09
N ALA A 77 -8.98 -2.12 -4.83
CA ALA A 77 -8.16 -2.60 -3.73
C ALA A 77 -6.68 -2.17 -3.87
N GLY A 78 -6.14 -2.24 -5.09
CA GLY A 78 -4.77 -1.79 -5.37
C GLY A 78 -4.60 -0.29 -5.15
N ALA A 79 -5.57 0.50 -5.60
CA ALA A 79 -5.59 1.95 -5.41
C ALA A 79 -5.58 2.33 -3.92
N VAL A 80 -6.46 1.71 -3.12
CA VAL A 80 -6.56 1.91 -1.66
C VAL A 80 -5.25 1.53 -0.97
N ALA A 81 -4.67 0.37 -1.29
CA ALA A 81 -3.42 -0.08 -0.70
C ALA A 81 -2.26 0.91 -0.98
N LEU A 82 -2.12 1.35 -2.23
CA LEU A 82 -1.12 2.34 -2.62
C LEU A 82 -1.36 3.70 -1.95
N TYR A 83 -2.61 4.12 -1.81
CA TYR A 83 -2.95 5.37 -1.14
C TYR A 83 -2.55 5.33 0.34
N GLN A 84 -2.86 4.25 1.06
CA GLN A 84 -2.43 4.08 2.44
C GLN A 84 -0.91 4.13 2.59
N ILE A 85 -0.16 3.50 1.69
CA ILE A 85 1.31 3.57 1.67
C ILE A 85 1.78 5.01 1.41
N ALA A 86 1.21 5.70 0.43
CA ALA A 86 1.57 7.09 0.11
C ALA A 86 1.32 8.03 1.28
N SER A 87 0.20 7.84 2.00
CA SER A 87 -0.18 8.65 3.16
C SER A 87 0.74 8.43 4.36
N ALA A 88 1.26 7.21 4.54
CA ALA A 88 2.17 6.87 5.63
C ALA A 88 3.65 7.21 5.34
N LEU A 89 4.01 7.51 4.09
CA LEU A 89 5.38 7.88 3.72
C LEU A 89 5.70 9.35 4.05
N PRO A 90 6.97 9.65 4.42
CA PRO A 90 7.42 11.03 4.51
C PRO A 90 7.42 11.70 3.14
N LEU A 91 7.42 13.03 3.11
CA LEU A 91 7.59 13.77 1.86
C LEU A 91 8.92 13.38 1.18
N GLY A 92 8.88 13.06 -0.12
CA GLY A 92 10.03 12.54 -0.85
C GLY A 92 9.69 11.95 -2.21
N SER A 93 10.70 11.42 -2.89
CA SER A 93 10.56 10.79 -4.21
C SER A 93 9.68 9.55 -4.14
N GLU A 94 9.82 8.71 -3.11
CA GLU A 94 9.04 7.48 -2.96
C GLU A 94 7.54 7.78 -2.83
N ARG A 95 7.18 8.72 -1.95
CA ARG A 95 5.78 9.17 -1.81
C ARG A 95 5.25 9.74 -3.12
N ARG A 96 6.06 10.50 -3.86
CA ARG A 96 5.65 11.09 -5.15
C ARG A 96 5.43 10.01 -6.22
N ILE A 97 6.28 8.98 -6.27
CA ILE A 97 6.14 7.84 -7.19
C ILE A 97 4.83 7.11 -6.93
N ILE A 98 4.57 6.75 -5.67
CA ILE A 98 3.35 6.03 -5.29
C ILE A 98 2.12 6.93 -5.51
N GLY A 99 2.19 8.21 -5.13
CA GLY A 99 1.11 9.17 -5.38
C GLY A 99 0.73 9.28 -6.86
N ARG A 100 1.70 9.28 -7.78
CA ARG A 100 1.41 9.25 -9.24
C ARG A 100 0.69 7.96 -9.66
N LYS A 101 1.02 6.82 -9.04
CA LYS A 101 0.33 5.56 -9.30
C LYS A 101 -1.11 5.60 -8.80
N VAL A 102 -1.35 6.12 -7.60
CA VAL A 102 -2.71 6.34 -7.08
C VAL A 102 -3.53 7.20 -8.05
N LEU A 103 -2.95 8.30 -8.56
CA LEU A 103 -3.61 9.13 -9.59
C LEU A 103 -3.87 8.37 -10.90
N THR A 104 -2.97 7.46 -11.29
CA THR A 104 -3.18 6.61 -12.47
C THR A 104 -4.37 5.67 -12.27
N TYR A 105 -4.50 5.07 -11.09
CA TYR A 105 -5.66 4.27 -10.71
C TYR A 105 -6.95 5.10 -10.66
N LEU A 106 -6.88 6.33 -10.15
CA LEU A 106 -8.03 7.24 -10.15
C LEU A 106 -8.49 7.59 -11.57
N TYR A 107 -7.54 7.83 -12.49
CA TYR A 107 -7.84 8.24 -13.86
C TYR A 107 -8.28 7.07 -14.76
N LYS A 108 -7.67 5.90 -14.60
CA LYS A 108 -7.98 4.70 -15.40
C LYS A 108 -9.06 3.81 -14.77
N GLY A 109 -9.37 4.03 -13.50
CA GLY A 109 -10.33 3.25 -12.73
C GLY A 109 -11.78 3.57 -13.08
N ASN A 110 -12.68 2.77 -12.53
CA ASN A 110 -14.12 2.94 -12.64
C ASN A 110 -14.69 3.72 -11.44
N ALA A 111 -16.01 3.91 -11.41
CA ALA A 111 -16.72 4.59 -10.31
C ALA A 111 -16.44 3.95 -8.94
N GLU A 112 -16.29 2.64 -8.87
CA GLU A 112 -15.93 1.92 -7.64
C GLU A 112 -14.53 2.31 -7.14
N THR A 113 -13.53 2.35 -8.04
CA THR A 113 -12.16 2.76 -7.70
C THR A 113 -12.14 4.19 -7.16
N PHE A 114 -12.90 5.10 -7.79
CA PHE A 114 -13.07 6.47 -7.32
C PHE A 114 -13.71 6.52 -5.93
N ALA A 115 -14.84 5.82 -5.73
CA ALA A 115 -15.58 5.82 -4.48
C ALA A 115 -14.74 5.26 -3.32
N CYS A 116 -13.99 4.18 -3.55
CA CYS A 116 -13.07 3.63 -2.57
C CYS A 116 -12.00 4.65 -2.18
N LEU A 117 -11.28 5.25 -3.15
CA LEU A 117 -10.26 6.26 -2.85
C LEU A 117 -10.82 7.49 -2.14
N ALA A 118 -12.00 7.96 -2.53
CA ALA A 118 -12.67 9.08 -1.88
C ALA A 118 -13.01 8.77 -0.42
N ALA A 119 -13.50 7.55 -0.14
CA ALA A 119 -13.74 7.09 1.21
C ALA A 119 -12.42 7.01 2.01
N SER A 120 -11.35 6.48 1.41
CA SER A 120 -10.02 6.45 2.03
C SER A 120 -9.56 7.85 2.44
N MET A 121 -9.71 8.83 1.55
CA MET A 121 -9.30 10.21 1.78
C MET A 121 -10.08 10.86 2.92
N ALA A 122 -11.39 10.61 3.00
CA ALA A 122 -12.24 11.11 4.07
C ALA A 122 -11.88 10.50 5.44
N LEU A 123 -11.33 9.28 5.48
CA LEU A 123 -10.88 8.63 6.72
C LEU A 123 -9.47 9.08 7.16
N GLY A 124 -8.67 9.63 6.24
CA GLY A 124 -7.30 10.08 6.50
C GLY A 124 -7.13 11.57 6.77
N SER A 125 -8.21 12.37 6.62
CA SER A 125 -8.24 13.81 6.86
C SER A 125 -8.36 14.18 8.33
#